data_AF-A0A819XT34-F1
#
_entry.id   AF-A0A819XT34-F1
#
_cell.length_a   1.000
_cell.length_b   1.000
_cell.length_c   1.000
_cell.angle_alpha   90.00
_cell.angle_beta   90.00
_cell.angle_gamma   90.00
#
_symmetry.space_group_name_H-M   'P 1'
#
loop_
_entity.id
_entity.type
_entity.pdbx_description
1 polymer ?
#
loop_
_entity_poly.entity_id
_entity_poly.type
_entity_poly.pdbx_seq_one_letter_code
_entity_poly.pdbx_strand_id
1 'polypeptide(L)' 'MSGKANPPELKKFMDKQCQLKLNGNRTVVGVLRGFDPFMNLVIDEAYEAVKTGEKRP' A
#
# COMPACT_ATOMS: atom_id res chain seq x y z
N MET A 1 18.96 -13.17 -18.33
CA MET A 1 17.61 -13.03 -18.91
C MET A 1 16.76 -12.23 -17.93
N SER A 2 16.38 -11.02 -18.32
CA SER A 2 15.49 -10.14 -17.54
C SER A 2 14.16 -10.86 -17.32
N GLY A 3 13.91 -11.35 -16.11
CA GLY A 3 12.62 -11.94 -15.76
C GLY A 3 11.54 -10.90 -16.01
N LYS A 4 10.57 -11.22 -16.87
CA LYS A 4 9.38 -10.39 -17.05
C LYS A 4 8.72 -10.28 -15.68
N ALA A 5 8.90 -9.14 -15.01
CA ALA A 5 8.22 -8.88 -13.76
C ALA A 5 6.72 -8.92 -14.09
N ASN A 6 6.03 -9.94 -13.59
CA ASN A 6 4.58 -9.99 -13.74
C ASN A 6 4.03 -8.72 -13.09
N PRO A 7 3.09 -8.02 -13.75
CA PRO A 7 2.42 -6.89 -13.15
C PRO A 7 1.87 -7.33 -11.78
N PRO A 8 2.14 -6.55 -10.71
CA PRO A 8 1.68 -6.93 -9.40
C PRO A 8 0.16 -7.04 -9.40
N GLU A 9 -0.36 -8.14 -8.87
CA GLU A 9 -1.80 -8.43 -8.82
C GLU A 9 -2.50 -7.57 -7.76
N LEU A 10 -2.44 -6.25 -7.91
CA LEU A 10 -3.03 -5.31 -6.97
C LEU A 10 -4.54 -5.14 -7.18
N LYS A 11 -5.04 -5.49 -8.37
CA LYS A 11 -6.46 -5.41 -8.71
C LYS A 11 -7.37 -6.17 -7.74
N LYS A 12 -6.91 -7.29 -7.17
CA LYS A 12 -7.68 -8.08 -6.20
C LYS A 12 -7.82 -7.42 -4.82
N PHE A 13 -7.03 -6.38 -4.57
CA PHE A 13 -7.04 -5.62 -3.32
C PHE A 13 -7.75 -4.28 -3.44
N MET A 14 -8.25 -3.91 -4.63
CA MET A 14 -9.08 -2.73 -4.82
C MET A 14 -10.28 -2.74 -3.87
N ASP A 15 -10.59 -1.57 -3.32
CA ASP A 15 -11.68 -1.35 -2.36
C ASP A 15 -11.55 -2.16 -1.06
N LYS A 16 -10.36 -2.70 -0.76
CA LYS A 16 -10.05 -3.37 0.50
C LYS A 16 -9.10 -2.54 1.32
N GLN A 17 -9.25 -2.64 2.64
CA GLN A 17 -8.27 -2.11 3.57
C GLN A 17 -6.97 -2.92 3.45
N CYS A 18 -5.87 -2.23 3.18
CA CYS A 18 -4.54 -2.78 3.00
C CYS A 18 -3.59 -2.22 4.04
N GLN A 19 -2.68 -3.05 4.53
CA GLN A 19 -1.54 -2.62 5.34
C GLN A 19 -0.30 -2.58 4.44
N LEU A 20 0.29 -1.41 4.29
CA LEU A 20 1.44 -1.14 3.44
C LEU A 20 2.68 -0.92 4.30
N LYS A 21 3.73 -1.67 4.01
CA LYS A 21 5.07 -1.42 4.55
C LYS A 21 5.83 -0.56 3.54
N LEU A 22 6.09 0.68 3.93
CA LEU A 22 6.81 1.64 3.11
C LEU A 22 8.26 1.72 3.55
N ASN A 23 9.10 2.30 2.69
CA ASN A 23 10.48 2.61 3.02
C ASN A 23 10.56 3.52 4.26
N GLY A 24 11.67 3.43 5.00
CA GLY A 24 11.84 4.18 6.24
C GLY A 24 11.08 3.59 7.44
N ASN A 25 10.80 2.29 7.43
CA ASN A 25 10.10 1.57 8.52
C ASN A 25 8.67 2.07 8.82
N ARG A 26 8.03 2.72 7.84
CA ARG A 26 6.67 3.24 8.00
C ARG A 26 5.65 2.16 7.65
N THR A 27 4.58 2.11 8.43
CA THR A 27 3.45 1.22 8.18
C THR A 27 2.21 2.07 8.00
N VAL A 28 1.60 2.04 6.83
CA VAL A 28 0.37 2.79 6.53
C VAL A 28 -0.78 1.80 6.36
N VAL A 29 -1.95 2.14 6.87
CA VAL A 29 -3.18 1.37 6.69
C VAL A 29 -4.21 2.28 6.03
N GLY A 30 -4.92 1.78 5.03
CA GLY A 30 -6.02 2.51 4.38
C GLY A 30 -6.63 1.68 3.26
N VAL A 31 -7.56 2.24 2.50
CA VAL A 31 -8.29 1.55 1.43
C VAL A 31 -7.59 1.76 0.09
N LEU A 32 -7.28 0.68 -0.64
CA LEU A 32 -6.68 0.79 -1.98
C LEU A 32 -7.73 1.23 -3.01
N ARG A 33 -7.51 2.41 -3.62
CA ARG A 33 -8.42 2.99 -4.63
C ARG A 33 -7.86 3.01 -6.04
N GLY A 34 -6.56 2.78 -6.19
CA GLY A 34 -5.91 2.78 -7.49
C GLY A 34 -4.45 2.39 -7.40
N PHE A 35 -3.92 1.92 -8.52
CA PHE A 35 -2.50 1.64 -8.70
C PHE A 35 -2.12 1.76 -10.18
N ASP A 36 -0.82 1.83 -10.46
CA ASP A 36 -0.29 1.86 -11.82
C ASP A 36 0.80 0.78 -12.03
N PRO A 37 1.32 0.60 -13.26
CA PRO A 37 2.37 -0.37 -13.55
C PRO A 37 3.71 -0.13 -12.82
N PHE A 38 3.92 1.07 -12.27
CA PHE A 38 5.11 1.44 -11.49
C PHE A 38 4.92 1.19 -9.99
N MET A 39 3.80 0.60 -9.57
CA MET A 39 3.41 0.39 -8.17
C MET A 39 3.19 1.67 -7.36
N ASN A 40 2.86 2.78 -8.00
CA ASN A 40 2.30 3.89 -7.25
C ASN A 40 0.91 3.49 -6.74
N LEU A 41 0.59 3.83 -5.50
CA LEU A 41 -0.66 3.42 -4.83
C LEU A 41 -1.47 4.66 -4.44
N VAL A 42 -2.77 4.64 -4.72
CA VAL A 42 -3.74 5.61 -4.20
C VAL A 42 -4.45 4.96 -3.01
N ILE A 43 -4.23 5.52 -1.82
CA ILE A 43 -4.78 5.01 -0.57
C ILE A 43 -5.70 6.08 0.02
N ASP A 44 -6.95 5.68 0.27
CA ASP A 44 -7.97 6.51 0.92
C ASP A 44 -8.07 6.15 2.41
N GLU A 45 -8.56 7.10 3.21
CA GLU A 45 -8.68 6.95 4.68
C GLU A 45 -7.37 6.46 5.35
N ALA A 46 -6.22 6.89 4.81
CA ALA A 46 -4.92 6.40 5.23
C ALA A 46 -4.55 6.91 6.63
N TYR A 47 -3.94 6.06 7.45
CA TYR A 47 -3.26 6.44 8.69
C TYR A 47 -1.97 5.65 8.87
N GLU A 48 -0.98 6.27 9.51
CA GLU A 48 0.28 5.62 9.88
C GLU A 48 0.12 4.86 11.22
N ALA A 49 0.46 3.57 11.21
CA ALA A 49 0.51 2.72 12.38
C ALA A 49 1.91 2.79 13.00
N VAL A 50 2.03 3.55 14.10
CA VAL A 50 3.28 3.72 14.82
C VAL A 50 3.43 2.59 15.86
N LYS A 51 4.67 2.08 16.08
CA LYS A 51 4.94 0.95 16.99
C LYS A 51 4.46 1.15 18.43
N THR A 52 4.16 2.39 18.82
CA THR A 52 3.61 2.76 20.13
C THR A 52 2.09 2.62 20.22
N GLY A 53 1.41 2.12 19.17
CA GLY A 53 -0.05 2.03 19.11
C GLY A 53 -0.74 3.35 18.76
N GLU A 54 0.03 4.42 18.58
CA GLU A 54 -0.46 5.71 18.13
C GLU A 54 -0.83 5.63 16.64
N LYS A 55 -1.99 6.19 16.25
CA LYS A 55 -2.40 6.33 14.84
C LYS A 55 -2.22 7.79 14.45
N ARG A 56 -1.46 8.04 13.38
CA ARG A 56 -1.26 9.40 12.86
C ARG A 56 -1.97 9.55 11.51
N PRO A 57 -2.79 10.60 11.30
CA PRO A 57 -3.38 10.88 10.00
C PRO A 57 -2.30 11.30 8.99
#